data_AF-A0A942F7U3-F1
#
_entry.id   AF-A0A942F7U3-F1
#
_cell.length_a   1.000
_cell.length_b   1.000
_cell.length_c   1.000
_cell.angle_alpha   90.00
_cell.angle_beta   90.00
_cell.angle_gamma   90.00
#
_symmetry.space_group_name_H-M   'P 1'
#
loop_
_entity.id
_entity.type
_entity.pdbx_description
1 polymer ?
#
loop_
_entity_poly.entity_id
_entity_poly.type
_entity_poly.pdbx_seq_one_letter_code
_entity_poly.pdbx_strand_id
1 'polypeptide(L)'
;LTWIQEKYAYGLTYLKKDKEMVKFKFVSYPKRELTLKRIGKSGFRILCQINGSIAELKKIYVKITGGTFWVPKVEYVEISGFTYSGKSPVSEKIIPN
;
A
#
# COMPACT_ATOMS: atom_id res chain seq x y z
N LEU A 1 4.49 -16.94 -12.85
CA LEU A 1 4.98 -15.60 -12.45
C LEU A 1 6.49 -15.61 -12.50
N THR A 2 7.13 -14.63 -13.13
CA THR A 2 8.60 -14.49 -13.09
C THR A 2 9.00 -13.77 -11.80
N TRP A 3 10.07 -14.26 -11.15
CA TRP A 3 10.63 -13.76 -9.88
C TRP A 3 10.84 -12.22 -9.82
N ILE A 4 10.98 -11.57 -10.98
CA ILE A 4 11.23 -10.14 -11.11
C ILE A 4 9.97 -9.27 -10.91
N GLN A 5 8.78 -9.76 -11.30
CA GLN A 5 7.52 -9.05 -11.00
C GLN A 5 7.35 -8.92 -9.48
N GLU A 6 7.67 -9.99 -8.76
CA GLU A 6 7.63 -10.08 -7.30
C GLU A 6 8.57 -9.09 -6.61
N LYS A 7 9.76 -8.88 -7.18
CA LYS A 7 10.83 -8.09 -6.56
C LYS A 7 10.71 -6.58 -6.81
N TYR A 8 10.17 -6.15 -7.95
CA TYR A 8 10.19 -4.72 -8.36
C TYR A 8 8.81 -4.08 -8.54
N ALA A 9 7.78 -4.82 -8.97
CA ALA A 9 6.41 -4.29 -9.06
C ALA A 9 5.66 -4.44 -7.73
N TYR A 10 5.95 -5.52 -6.97
CA TYR A 10 5.33 -5.86 -5.69
C TYR A 10 6.30 -5.85 -4.49
N GLY A 11 7.55 -5.45 -4.70
CA GLY A 11 8.56 -5.42 -3.64
C GLY A 11 8.09 -4.57 -2.47
N LEU A 12 8.00 -5.16 -1.29
CA LEU A 12 7.75 -4.45 -0.03
C LEU A 12 9.10 -4.11 0.59
N THR A 13 9.37 -2.82 0.77
CA THR A 13 10.52 -2.35 1.54
C THR A 13 10.08 -2.15 2.99
N TYR A 14 10.65 -2.92 3.90
CA TYR A 14 10.44 -2.74 5.33
C TYR A 14 11.23 -1.53 5.82
N LEU A 15 10.54 -0.62 6.50
CA LEU A 15 11.14 0.57 7.10
C LEU A 15 11.47 0.33 8.58
N LYS A 16 10.57 -0.31 9.31
CA LYS A 16 10.73 -0.60 10.73
C LYS A 16 9.90 -1.82 11.13
N LYS A 17 10.45 -2.66 12.01
CA LYS A 17 9.76 -3.80 12.61
C LYS A 17 9.83 -3.68 14.14
N ASP A 18 8.67 -3.57 14.76
CA ASP A 18 8.43 -3.67 16.20
C ASP A 18 7.59 -4.91 16.49
N LYS A 19 7.49 -5.32 17.77
CA LYS A 19 6.74 -6.52 18.18
C LYS A 19 5.26 -6.47 17.77
N GLU A 20 4.66 -5.29 17.70
CA GLU A 20 3.22 -5.11 17.43
C GLU A 20 2.93 -4.24 16.21
N MET A 21 3.98 -3.78 15.52
CA MET A 21 3.85 -2.83 14.41
C MET A 21 4.95 -3.05 13.37
N VAL A 22 4.57 -3.05 12.09
CA VAL A 22 5.52 -3.08 10.98
C VAL A 22 5.22 -1.91 10.05
N LYS A 23 6.21 -1.05 9.84
CA LYS A 23 6.17 -0.02 8.81
C LYS A 23 6.83 -0.54 7.55
N PHE A 24 6.16 -0.40 6.42
CA PHE A 24 6.68 -0.79 5.12
C PHE A 24 6.16 0.15 4.03
N LYS A 25 6.81 0.14 2.88
CA LYS A 25 6.43 0.90 1.69
C LYS A 25 6.55 0.02 0.46
N PHE A 26 5.83 0.36 -0.60
CA PHE A 26 6.00 -0.31 -1.89
C PHE A 26 7.22 0.27 -2.61
N VAL A 27 8.03 -0.57 -3.24
CA VAL A 27 9.18 -0.15 -4.07
C VAL A 27 8.69 0.70 -5.25
N SER A 28 7.57 0.30 -5.86
CA SER A 28 6.92 1.04 -6.93
C SER A 28 6.27 2.35 -6.47
N TYR A 29 6.10 2.54 -5.16
CA TYR A 29 5.50 3.74 -4.61
C TYR A 29 6.06 4.12 -3.23
N PRO A 30 7.28 4.71 -3.19
CA PRO A 30 7.96 5.02 -1.93
C PRO A 30 7.34 6.18 -1.15
N LYS A 31 6.45 6.96 -1.79
CA LYS A 31 5.79 8.14 -1.17
C LYS A 31 4.73 7.76 -0.13
N ARG A 32 4.29 6.49 -0.06
CA ARG A 32 3.34 6.02 0.98
C ARG A 32 3.98 5.04 1.93
N GLU A 33 3.97 5.42 3.19
CA GLU A 33 4.22 4.50 4.29
C GLU A 33 2.92 3.82 4.70
N LEU A 34 2.97 2.49 4.79
CA LEU A 34 1.90 1.65 5.31
C LEU A 34 2.33 1.11 6.66
N THR A 35 1.39 1.12 7.60
CA THR A 35 1.64 0.64 8.95
C THR A 35 0.75 -0.56 9.25
N LEU A 36 1.33 -1.75 9.28
CA LEU A 36 0.69 -2.91 9.87
C LEU A 36 0.70 -2.74 11.38
N LYS A 37 -0.47 -2.76 12.02
CA LYS A 37 -0.61 -2.67 13.48
C LYS A 37 -1.58 -3.73 13.98
N ARG A 38 -1.33 -4.29 15.16
CA ARG A 38 -2.27 -5.17 15.84
C ARG A 38 -3.46 -4.37 16.38
N ILE A 39 -4.68 -4.75 16.01
CA ILE A 39 -5.91 -4.12 16.51
C ILE A 39 -6.66 -5.13 17.39
N GLY A 40 -6.38 -5.09 18.69
CA GLY A 40 -7.04 -5.92 19.70
C GLY A 40 -6.90 -7.43 19.44
N LYS A 41 -8.00 -8.18 19.67
CA LYS A 41 -8.09 -9.62 19.37
C LYS A 41 -8.32 -9.91 17.88
N SER A 42 -8.63 -8.90 17.08
CA SER A 42 -9.06 -9.04 15.67
C SER A 42 -7.90 -9.19 14.68
N GLY A 43 -6.65 -9.32 15.16
CA GLY A 43 -5.47 -9.56 14.34
C GLY A 43 -4.72 -8.30 13.91
N PHE A 44 -3.90 -8.44 12.88
CA PHE A 44 -3.12 -7.34 12.30
C PHE A 44 -3.87 -6.69 11.13
N ARG A 45 -3.90 -5.37 11.11
CA ARG A 45 -4.54 -4.56 10.06
C ARG A 45 -3.57 -3.50 9.58
N ILE A 46 -3.65 -3.15 8.30
CA ILE A 46 -2.83 -2.09 7.72
C ILE A 46 -3.59 -0.79 7.84
N LEU A 47 -3.04 0.15 8.60
CA LEU A 47 -3.53 1.52 8.72
C LEU A 47 -2.67 2.44 7.86
N CYS A 48 -3.34 3.27 7.08
CA CYS A 48 -2.71 4.33 6.31
C CYS A 48 -3.64 5.55 6.25
N GLN A 49 -3.09 6.72 5.95
CA GLN A 49 -3.94 7.83 5.55
C GLN A 49 -4.48 7.51 4.15
N ILE A 50 -5.76 7.72 3.89
CA ILE A 50 -6.38 7.69 2.56
C ILE A 50 -7.23 8.95 2.48
N ASN A 51 -6.93 9.82 1.51
CA ASN A 51 -7.65 11.09 1.31
C ASN A 51 -7.77 11.93 2.61
N GLY A 52 -6.66 12.08 3.34
CA GLY A 52 -6.59 12.85 4.60
C GLY A 52 -7.16 12.16 5.85
N SER A 53 -7.82 10.99 5.71
CA SER A 53 -8.41 10.25 6.83
C SER A 53 -7.62 8.99 7.18
N ILE A 54 -7.53 8.63 8.47
CA ILE A 54 -6.95 7.35 8.87
C ILE A 54 -7.92 6.23 8.48
N ALA A 55 -7.45 5.34 7.62
CA ALA A 55 -8.24 4.24 7.07
C ALA A 55 -7.49 2.91 7.14
N GLU A 56 -8.28 1.86 7.32
CA GLU A 56 -7.85 0.49 7.16
C GLU A 56 -7.80 0.15 5.67
N LEU A 57 -6.60 -0.19 5.20
CA LEU A 57 -6.36 -0.57 3.83
C LEU A 57 -7.04 -1.90 3.52
N LYS A 58 -7.83 -1.94 2.45
CA LYS A 58 -8.52 -3.15 1.98
C LYS A 58 -7.98 -3.67 0.65
N LYS A 59 -7.72 -2.78 -0.31
CA LYS A 59 -7.28 -3.14 -1.65
C LYS A 59 -6.33 -2.09 -2.21
N ILE A 60 -5.33 -2.57 -2.94
CA ILE A 60 -4.45 -1.73 -3.77
C ILE A 60 -4.58 -2.23 -5.20
N TYR A 61 -4.84 -1.31 -6.11
CA TYR A 61 -4.89 -1.55 -7.53
C TYR A 61 -3.76 -0.75 -8.20
N VAL A 62 -2.89 -1.43 -8.91
CA VAL A 62 -1.76 -0.80 -9.61
C VAL A 62 -1.99 -0.96 -11.10
N LYS A 63 -2.17 0.17 -11.80
CA LYS A 63 -2.27 0.20 -13.25
C LYS A 63 -0.88 0.45 -13.85
N ILE A 64 -0.39 -0.52 -14.60
CA ILE A 64 0.87 -0.44 -15.33
C ILE A 64 0.53 -0.39 -16.82
N THR A 65 0.96 0.66 -17.51
CA THR A 65 0.65 0.87 -18.95
C THR A 65 1.83 0.58 -19.87
N GLY A 66 3.03 0.39 -19.34
CA GLY A 66 4.20 0.07 -20.14
C GLY A 66 5.48 0.09 -19.33
N GLY A 67 6.59 0.46 -19.98
CA GLY A 67 7.94 0.45 -19.40
C GLY A 67 8.76 -0.74 -19.90
N THR A 68 10.06 -0.71 -19.62
CA THR A 68 10.90 -1.89 -19.83
C THR A 68 10.66 -2.89 -18.71
N PHE A 69 11.04 -4.16 -18.95
CA PHE A 69 10.94 -5.21 -17.93
C PHE A 69 11.65 -4.85 -16.61
N TRP A 70 12.60 -3.91 -16.66
CA TRP A 70 13.37 -3.41 -15.52
C TRP A 70 12.78 -2.15 -14.87
N VAL A 71 11.97 -1.37 -15.59
CA VAL A 71 11.40 -0.09 -15.12
C VAL A 71 9.95 0.00 -15.58
N PRO A 72 9.00 -0.62 -14.84
CA PRO A 72 7.59 -0.54 -15.18
C PRO A 72 7.11 0.91 -15.05
N LYS A 73 6.41 1.38 -16.07
CA LYS A 73 5.71 2.66 -16.07
C LYS A 73 4.34 2.47 -15.42
N VAL A 74 4.23 2.90 -14.17
CA VAL A 74 2.97 2.91 -13.42
C VAL A 74 2.16 4.13 -13.84
N GLU A 75 0.94 3.92 -14.35
CA GLU A 75 0.02 4.99 -14.73
C GLU A 75 -0.65 5.59 -13.51
N TYR A 76 -1.18 4.72 -12.65
CA TYR A 76 -1.74 5.12 -11.37
C TYR A 76 -1.79 3.95 -10.39
N VAL A 77 -1.83 4.30 -9.11
CA VAL A 77 -2.14 3.40 -8.01
C VAL A 77 -3.42 3.88 -7.36
N GLU A 78 -4.42 3.01 -7.25
CA GLU A 78 -5.64 3.26 -6.51
C GLU A 78 -5.60 2.46 -5.21
N ILE A 79 -5.80 3.15 -4.10
CA ILE A 79 -5.80 2.58 -2.76
C ILE A 79 -7.22 2.74 -2.22
N SER A 80 -7.83 1.65 -1.75
CA SER A 80 -9.15 1.71 -1.14
C SER A 80 -9.23 0.95 0.18
N GLY A 81 -10.12 1.43 1.04
CA GLY A 81 -10.20 0.99 2.42
C GLY A 81 -11.45 1.50 3.13
N PHE A 82 -11.44 1.36 4.45
CA PHE A 82 -12.54 1.79 5.31
C PHE A 82 -12.02 2.73 6.40
N THR A 83 -12.74 3.81 6.68
CA THR A 83 -12.36 4.72 7.77
C THR A 83 -12.40 4.01 9.12
N TYR A 84 -11.44 4.33 9.99
CA TYR A 84 -11.39 3.74 11.33
C TYR A 84 -12.62 4.09 12.18
N SER A 85 -13.18 5.28 12.00
CA SER A 85 -14.31 5.78 12.81
C SER A 85 -15.69 5.33 12.34
N GLY A 86 -15.88 4.92 11.09
CA GLY A 86 -17.23 4.78 10.53
C GLY A 86 -17.45 3.66 9.51
N LYS A 87 -16.43 2.86 9.19
CA LYS A 87 -16.50 1.87 8.08
C LYS A 87 -16.96 2.48 6.74
N SER A 88 -16.80 3.78 6.55
CA SER A 88 -17.13 4.41 5.27
C SER A 88 -16.05 4.03 4.26
N PRO A 89 -16.41 3.60 3.04
CA PRO A 89 -15.44 3.32 2.00
C PRO A 89 -14.70 4.60 1.63
N VAL A 90 -13.37 4.54 1.61
CA VAL A 90 -12.51 5.62 1.14
C VAL A 90 -11.60 5.08 0.06
N SER A 91 -11.41 5.86 -1.00
CA SER A 91 -10.46 5.56 -2.06
C SER A 91 -9.62 6.79 -2.39
N GLU A 92 -8.40 6.54 -2.84
CA GLU A 92 -7.47 7.56 -3.30
C GLU A 92 -6.77 7.03 -4.55
N LYS A 93 -6.86 7.80 -5.63
CA LYS A 93 -6.11 7.56 -6.86
C LYS A 93 -4.87 8.44 -6.85
N ILE A 94 -3.74 7.80 -7.08
CA ILE A 94 -2.42 8.39 -6.97
C ILE A 94 -1.72 8.19 -8.31
N ILE A 95 -1.19 9.28 -8.87
CA ILE A 95 -0.40 9.25 -10.09
C ILE A 95 1.07 9.43 -9.70
N PRO A 96 1.92 8.40 -9.84
CA PRO A 96 3.35 8.55 -9.59
C PRO A 96 3.98 9.41 -10.70
N ASN A 97 4.32 10.65 -10.36
CA ASN A 97 5.28 11.48 -11.12
C ASN A 97 6.69 10.94 -11.00
#